data_AF-A0A093YZI5-F1
#
_entry.id   AF-A0A093YZI5-F1
#
_cell.length_a   1.000
_cell.length_b   1.000
_cell.length_c   1.000
_cell.angle_alpha   90.00
_cell.angle_beta   90.00
_cell.angle_gamma   90.00
#
_symmetry.space_group_name_H-M   'P 1'
#
loop_
_entity.id
_entity.type
_entity.pdbx_description
1 polymer ?
#
loop_
_entity_poly.entity_id
_entity_poly.type
_entity_poly.pdbx_seq_one_letter_code
_entity_poly.pdbx_strand_id
1 'polypeptide(L)'
;PPAPAAPDASTIVIQAPDEPVIQPQAASEPEPEQERELHPSRQAMLDAPDAPPTASVPRFSGPKTDGKPRAKKPGYFDQAKAEADAKRAEAEARRAEFERRDKERKAKVEERERHRRAMAKARTGGKNGQRKLGRESVVLLDKVRRMVG
;
A
#
# COMPACT_ATOMS: atom_id res chain seq x y z
N PRO A 1 36.31 -23.88 -27.46
CA PRO A 1 36.12 -22.41 -27.65
C PRO A 1 35.52 -21.81 -26.36
N PRO A 2 36.19 -20.87 -25.67
CA PRO A 2 35.61 -20.21 -24.51
C PRO A 2 34.68 -19.05 -24.93
N ALA A 3 33.58 -18.86 -24.19
CA ALA A 3 32.55 -17.86 -24.42
C ALA A 3 33.02 -16.43 -24.06
N PRO A 4 32.51 -15.37 -24.71
CA PRO A 4 32.91 -13.99 -24.44
C PRO A 4 32.24 -13.41 -23.18
N ALA A 5 33.02 -12.65 -22.42
CA ALA A 5 32.65 -11.92 -21.22
C ALA A 5 31.69 -10.75 -21.51
N ALA A 6 30.81 -10.46 -20.54
CA ALA A 6 29.89 -9.32 -20.58
C ALA A 6 30.63 -8.00 -20.23
N PRO A 7 30.24 -6.84 -20.82
CA PRO A 7 30.84 -5.55 -20.51
C PRO A 7 30.24 -4.88 -19.26
N ASP A 8 31.12 -4.25 -18.49
CA ASP A 8 30.84 -3.53 -17.23
C ASP A 8 30.03 -2.24 -17.44
N ALA A 9 29.15 -1.95 -16.47
CA ALA A 9 28.23 -0.83 -16.49
C ALA A 9 28.96 0.52 -16.30
N SER A 10 28.68 1.44 -17.21
CA SER A 10 29.22 2.79 -17.32
C SER A 10 28.77 3.71 -16.16
N THR A 11 29.75 4.34 -15.51
CA THR A 11 29.61 5.39 -14.50
C THR A 11 29.04 6.67 -15.12
N ILE A 12 27.85 7.08 -14.68
CA ILE A 12 27.25 8.38 -15.04
C ILE A 12 27.72 9.44 -14.02
N VAL A 13 28.42 10.46 -14.52
CA VAL A 13 28.81 11.68 -13.77
C VAL A 13 27.65 12.67 -13.82
N ILE A 14 27.16 13.10 -12.65
CA ILE A 14 26.13 14.16 -12.54
C ILE A 14 26.83 15.48 -12.23
N GLN A 15 26.64 16.47 -13.10
CA GLN A 15 27.15 17.83 -12.99
C GLN A 15 26.05 18.74 -12.39
N ALA A 16 26.37 19.49 -11.34
CA ALA A 16 25.46 20.42 -10.69
C ALA A 16 25.41 21.77 -11.42
N PRO A 17 24.25 22.44 -11.53
CA PRO A 17 24.17 23.79 -12.09
C PRO A 17 24.33 24.90 -11.02
N ASP A 18 25.01 25.98 -11.43
CA ASP A 18 25.23 27.25 -10.72
C ASP A 18 23.92 28.05 -10.50
N GLU A 19 23.76 28.66 -9.32
CA GLU A 19 22.71 29.64 -9.02
C GLU A 19 23.23 31.08 -9.10
N PRO A 20 22.56 32.02 -9.81
CA PRO A 20 22.88 33.43 -9.71
C PRO A 20 22.12 34.10 -8.55
N VAL A 21 22.88 34.68 -7.62
CA VAL A 21 22.40 35.50 -6.50
C VAL A 21 21.85 36.84 -7.01
N ILE A 22 20.58 37.12 -6.71
CA ILE A 22 19.89 38.39 -6.98
C ILE A 22 20.29 39.41 -5.90
N GLN A 23 20.78 40.59 -6.30
CA GLN A 23 21.02 41.73 -5.41
C GLN A 23 19.73 42.54 -5.21
N PRO A 24 19.39 42.99 -3.99
CA PRO A 24 18.23 43.87 -3.75
C PRO A 24 18.60 45.34 -4.01
N GLN A 25 17.83 46.01 -4.87
CA GLN A 25 17.94 47.47 -5.08
C GLN A 25 17.13 48.24 -4.02
N ALA A 26 17.69 49.39 -3.68
CA ALA A 26 17.36 50.24 -2.54
C ALA A 26 15.94 50.84 -2.58
N ALA A 27 15.39 51.02 -1.39
CA ALA A 27 14.13 51.71 -1.11
C ALA A 27 14.25 53.22 -1.40
N SER A 28 13.31 53.77 -2.17
CA SER A 28 13.08 55.21 -2.31
C SER A 28 11.96 55.68 -1.37
N GLU A 29 12.21 56.79 -0.68
CA GLU A 29 11.31 57.49 0.25
C GLU A 29 10.00 58.00 -0.39
N PRO A 30 8.94 58.26 0.40
CA PRO A 30 7.60 58.53 -0.11
C PRO A 30 7.36 59.99 -0.53
N GLU A 31 6.75 60.15 -1.72
CA GLU A 31 6.20 61.39 -2.28
C GLU A 31 5.04 61.97 -1.43
N PRO A 32 4.80 63.30 -1.47
CA PRO A 32 3.89 64.00 -0.59
C PRO A 32 2.41 63.58 -0.74
N GLU A 33 1.71 63.61 0.38
CA GLU A 33 0.31 63.20 0.56
C GLU A 33 -0.62 63.95 -0.40
N GLN A 34 -0.95 63.30 -1.51
CA GLN A 34 -2.05 63.73 -2.38
C GLN A 34 -3.33 63.72 -1.54
N GLU A 35 -3.97 64.88 -1.40
CA GLU A 35 -5.34 65.05 -0.89
C GLU A 35 -6.28 64.27 -1.81
N ARG A 36 -6.36 62.95 -1.61
CA ARG A 36 -7.26 62.07 -2.33
C ARG A 36 -8.65 62.35 -1.79
N GLU A 37 -9.45 63.06 -2.59
CA GLU A 37 -10.89 63.20 -2.37
C GLU A 37 -11.47 61.83 -1.99
N LEU A 38 -11.92 61.73 -0.74
CA LEU A 38 -12.39 60.46 -0.19
C LEU A 38 -13.66 60.06 -0.95
N HIS A 39 -13.79 58.76 -1.26
CA HIS A 39 -15.04 58.26 -1.84
C HIS A 39 -16.22 58.65 -0.93
N PRO A 40 -17.39 59.05 -1.46
CA PRO A 40 -18.50 59.60 -0.68
C PRO A 40 -18.95 58.70 0.48
N SER A 41 -18.89 57.38 0.29
CA SER A 41 -19.17 56.41 1.36
C SER A 41 -18.24 56.52 2.57
N ARG A 42 -16.97 56.92 2.37
CA ARG A 42 -15.99 57.07 3.44
C ARG A 42 -16.16 58.40 4.16
N GLN A 43 -16.56 59.44 3.45
CA GLN A 43 -16.91 60.74 4.02
C GLN A 43 -18.13 60.63 4.95
N ALA A 44 -19.17 59.90 4.51
CA ALA A 44 -20.36 59.65 5.33
C ALA A 44 -20.06 58.90 6.65
N MET A 45 -19.00 58.09 6.72
CA MET A 45 -18.59 57.44 7.98
C MET A 45 -17.88 58.40 8.94
N LEU A 46 -17.20 59.42 8.43
CA LEU A 46 -16.50 60.43 9.24
C LEU A 46 -17.45 61.52 9.72
N ASP A 47 -18.45 61.88 8.91
CA ASP A 47 -19.45 62.89 9.25
C ASP A 47 -20.54 62.36 10.21
N ALA A 48 -20.62 61.05 10.42
CA ALA A 48 -21.54 60.47 11.39
C ALA A 48 -21.13 60.85 12.82
N PRO A 49 -22.07 61.29 13.68
CA PRO A 49 -21.75 61.63 15.07
C PRO A 49 -21.18 60.41 15.80
N ASP A 50 -20.13 60.62 16.59
CA ASP A 50 -19.43 59.58 17.35
C ASP A 50 -20.37 58.94 18.38
N ALA A 51 -21.04 57.88 17.96
CA ALA A 51 -21.93 57.11 18.82
C ALA A 51 -21.06 56.30 19.79
N PRO A 52 -21.36 56.31 21.11
CA PRO A 52 -20.59 55.53 22.07
C PRO A 52 -20.58 54.06 21.63
N PRO A 53 -19.45 53.33 21.77
CA PRO A 53 -19.34 51.96 21.30
C PRO A 53 -20.45 51.13 21.94
N THR A 54 -21.44 50.76 21.12
CA THR A 54 -22.54 49.93 21.57
C THR A 54 -21.96 48.60 22.03
N ALA A 55 -22.25 48.29 23.30
CA ALA A 55 -22.00 47.04 24.02
C ALA A 55 -21.58 45.83 23.17
N SER A 56 -20.48 45.21 23.61
CA SER A 56 -20.01 43.86 23.29
C SER A 56 -20.64 43.20 22.06
N VAL A 57 -19.91 43.23 20.95
CA VAL A 57 -20.20 42.35 19.82
C VAL A 57 -20.36 40.92 20.37
N PRO A 58 -21.50 40.24 20.19
CA PRO A 58 -21.60 38.84 20.56
C PRO A 58 -20.57 38.10 19.71
N ARG A 59 -19.56 37.48 20.36
CA ARG A 59 -18.66 36.55 19.70
C ARG A 59 -19.54 35.48 19.08
N PHE A 60 -19.61 35.47 17.75
CA PHE A 60 -20.37 34.56 16.89
C PHE A 60 -20.69 33.23 17.57
N SER A 61 -21.83 33.13 18.26
CA SER A 61 -22.46 31.86 18.55
C SER A 61 -23.35 31.57 17.34
N GLY A 62 -22.71 31.06 16.28
CA GLY A 62 -23.44 30.56 15.11
C GLY A 62 -24.50 29.54 15.53
N PRO A 63 -25.53 29.28 14.70
CA PRO A 63 -26.62 28.38 15.04
C PRO A 63 -26.05 27.05 15.51
N LYS A 64 -26.43 26.63 16.73
CA LYS A 64 -26.18 25.27 17.23
C LYS A 64 -27.01 24.33 16.36
N THR A 65 -26.46 23.96 15.21
CA THR A 65 -26.98 22.81 14.47
C THR A 65 -26.82 21.61 15.39
N ASP A 66 -27.83 20.74 15.45
CA ASP A 66 -27.79 19.40 16.05
C ASP A 66 -26.81 18.52 15.25
N GLY A 67 -25.56 18.99 15.19
CA GLY A 67 -24.57 18.65 14.20
C GLY A 67 -23.88 17.38 14.60
N LYS A 68 -24.28 16.28 13.95
CA LYS A 68 -23.47 15.07 13.83
C LYS A 68 -22.00 15.49 13.67
N PRO A 69 -21.07 15.03 14.54
CA PRO A 69 -19.68 15.43 14.43
C PRO A 69 -19.17 15.07 13.03
N ARG A 70 -18.70 16.09 12.30
CA ARG A 70 -18.09 15.88 10.98
C ARG A 70 -16.91 14.93 11.16
N ALA A 71 -16.92 13.80 10.44
CA ALA A 71 -15.82 12.84 10.50
C ALA A 71 -14.52 13.57 10.17
N LYS A 72 -13.56 13.51 11.11
CA LYS A 72 -12.23 14.09 10.89
C LYS A 72 -11.55 13.29 9.79
N LYS A 73 -10.95 13.99 8.82
CA LYS A 73 -10.11 13.35 7.82
C LYS A 73 -8.91 12.71 8.55
N PRO A 74 -8.52 11.47 8.21
CA PRO A 74 -7.38 10.81 8.84
C PRO A 74 -6.11 11.62 8.61
N GLY A 75 -5.30 11.78 9.67
CA GLY A 75 -4.02 12.47 9.59
C GLY A 75 -3.01 11.67 8.77
N TYR A 76 -1.89 12.29 8.40
CA TYR A 76 -0.82 11.64 7.64
C TYR A 76 -0.33 10.34 8.29
N PHE A 77 -0.18 10.34 9.62
CA PHE A 77 0.26 9.15 10.36
C PHE A 77 -0.79 8.04 10.39
N ASP A 78 -2.08 8.39 10.41
CA ASP A 78 -3.16 7.41 10.35
C ASP A 78 -3.25 6.76 8.96
N GLN A 79 -2.98 7.54 7.91
CA GLN A 79 -2.86 7.03 6.54
C GLN A 79 -1.67 6.06 6.40
N ALA A 80 -0.50 6.44 6.94
CA ALA A 80 0.68 5.56 6.91
C ALA A 80 0.46 4.23 7.65
N LYS A 81 -0.27 4.25 8.78
CA LYS A 81 -0.68 3.03 9.47
C LYS A 81 -1.64 2.18 8.64
N ALA A 82 -2.67 2.80 8.07
CA ALA A 82 -3.63 2.11 7.23
C ALA A 82 -2.96 1.45 6.02
N GLU A 83 -1.99 2.11 5.40
CA GLU A 83 -1.19 1.53 4.31
C GLU A 83 -0.32 0.35 4.76
N ALA A 84 0.31 0.45 5.94
CA ALA A 84 1.12 -0.64 6.50
C ALA A 84 0.25 -1.87 6.81
N ASP A 85 -0.94 -1.66 7.37
CA ASP A 85 -1.88 -2.72 7.68
C ASP A 85 -2.47 -3.33 6.40
N ALA A 86 -2.78 -2.51 5.38
CA ALA A 86 -3.20 -3.00 4.08
C ALA A 86 -2.14 -3.87 3.40
N LYS A 87 -0.86 -3.45 3.43
CA LYS A 87 0.27 -4.24 2.90
C LYS A 87 0.46 -5.55 3.66
N ARG A 88 0.29 -5.54 4.99
CA ARG A 88 0.34 -6.76 5.81
C ARG A 88 -0.78 -7.73 5.43
N ALA A 89 -2.01 -7.23 5.32
CA ALA A 89 -3.17 -8.03 4.94
C ALA A 89 -3.03 -8.63 3.53
N GLU A 90 -2.52 -7.87 2.55
CA GLU A 90 -2.25 -8.37 1.20
C GLU A 90 -1.17 -9.47 1.21
N ALA A 91 -0.08 -9.26 1.96
CA ALA A 91 0.98 -10.26 2.09
C ALA A 91 0.48 -11.55 2.74
N GLU A 92 -0.38 -11.43 3.76
CA GLU A 92 -1.02 -12.58 4.42
C GLU A 92 -1.99 -13.31 3.48
N ALA A 93 -2.81 -12.59 2.72
CA ALA A 93 -3.70 -13.19 1.72
C ALA A 93 -2.92 -13.96 0.65
N ARG A 94 -1.83 -13.37 0.17
CA ARG A 94 -0.93 -14.01 -0.79
C ARG A 94 -0.29 -15.27 -0.21
N ARG A 95 0.20 -15.22 1.03
CA ARG A 95 0.76 -16.40 1.72
C ARG A 95 -0.29 -17.49 1.90
N ALA A 96 -1.50 -17.14 2.32
CA ALA A 96 -2.59 -18.10 2.49
C ALA A 96 -2.93 -18.81 1.18
N GLU A 97 -2.98 -18.09 0.04
CA GLU A 97 -3.21 -18.72 -1.25
C GLU A 97 -2.08 -19.68 -1.64
N PHE A 98 -0.81 -19.27 -1.47
CA PHE A 98 0.34 -20.13 -1.70
C PHE A 98 0.30 -21.39 -0.83
N GLU A 99 0.00 -21.24 0.46
CA GLU A 99 -0.12 -22.36 1.38
C GLU A 99 -1.21 -23.35 0.97
N ARG A 100 -2.36 -22.86 0.49
CA ARG A 100 -3.43 -23.76 0.00
C ARG A 100 -2.96 -24.56 -1.21
N ARG A 101 -2.36 -23.90 -2.20
CA ARG A 101 -1.80 -24.57 -3.39
C ARG A 101 -0.71 -25.57 -3.02
N ASP A 102 0.16 -25.22 -2.08
CA ASP A 102 1.24 -26.09 -1.64
C ASP A 102 0.72 -27.28 -0.83
N LYS A 103 -0.31 -27.12 0.01
CA LYS A 103 -0.96 -28.22 0.72
C LYS A 103 -1.57 -29.23 -0.25
N GLU A 104 -2.26 -28.76 -1.29
CA GLU A 104 -2.82 -29.63 -2.34
C GLU A 104 -1.74 -30.37 -3.13
N ARG A 105 -0.67 -29.67 -3.52
CA ARG A 105 0.48 -30.28 -4.20
C ARG A 105 1.16 -31.32 -3.32
N LYS A 106 1.42 -31.00 -2.05
CA LYS A 106 2.04 -31.91 -1.07
C LYS A 106 1.18 -33.15 -0.87
N ALA A 107 -0.13 -32.99 -0.66
CA ALA A 107 -1.04 -34.12 -0.52
C ALA A 107 -0.99 -35.06 -1.74
N LYS A 108 -0.99 -34.51 -2.95
CA LYS A 108 -0.89 -35.29 -4.20
C LYS A 108 0.46 -36.00 -4.35
N VAL A 109 1.56 -35.35 -3.98
CA VAL A 109 2.90 -35.94 -4.00
C VAL A 109 3.00 -37.06 -2.96
N GLU A 110 2.54 -36.82 -1.74
CA GLU A 110 2.53 -37.83 -0.67
C GLU A 110 1.71 -39.06 -1.05
N GLU A 111 0.52 -38.87 -1.63
CA GLU A 111 -0.29 -39.99 -2.09
C GLU A 111 0.45 -40.83 -3.15
N ARG A 112 1.07 -40.16 -4.13
CA ARG A 112 1.88 -40.81 -5.16
C ARG A 112 3.07 -41.55 -4.57
N GLU A 113 3.75 -40.96 -3.60
CA GLU A 113 4.87 -41.62 -2.91
C GLU A 113 4.42 -42.82 -2.10
N ARG A 114 3.33 -42.70 -1.32
CA ARG A 114 2.77 -43.81 -0.56
C ARG A 114 2.41 -44.97 -1.49
N HIS A 115 1.72 -44.68 -2.60
CA HIS A 115 1.39 -45.68 -3.61
C HIS A 115 2.66 -46.30 -4.25
N ARG A 116 3.66 -45.48 -4.59
CA ARG A 116 4.93 -45.96 -5.16
C ARG A 116 5.66 -46.89 -4.19
N ARG A 117 5.75 -46.52 -2.91
CA ARG A 117 6.36 -47.33 -1.85
C ARG A 117 5.61 -48.64 -1.64
N ALA A 118 4.27 -48.59 -1.62
CA ALA A 118 3.43 -49.78 -1.51
C ALA A 118 3.63 -50.73 -2.70
N MET A 119 3.63 -50.22 -3.94
CA MET A 119 3.91 -51.00 -5.15
C MET A 119 5.33 -51.57 -5.15
N ALA A 120 6.34 -50.80 -4.75
CA ALA A 120 7.71 -51.28 -4.66
C ALA A 120 7.81 -52.46 -3.67
N LYS A 121 7.15 -52.36 -2.51
CA LYS A 121 7.08 -53.43 -1.50
C LYS A 121 6.31 -54.66 -1.99
N ALA A 122 5.23 -54.46 -2.73
CA ALA A 122 4.46 -55.56 -3.33
C ALA A 122 5.24 -56.29 -4.42
N ARG A 123 6.05 -55.55 -5.18
CA ARG A 123 6.92 -56.06 -6.25
C ARG A 123 8.19 -56.73 -5.71
N THR A 124 8.59 -56.46 -4.47
CA THR A 124 9.67 -57.20 -3.79
C THR A 124 9.29 -58.69 -3.75
N GLY A 125 10.07 -59.50 -4.45
CA GLY A 125 9.83 -60.94 -4.56
C GLY A 125 9.88 -61.66 -3.21
N GLY A 126 9.32 -62.86 -3.16
CA GLY A 126 9.44 -63.73 -1.99
C GLY A 126 10.88 -64.24 -1.78
N LYS A 127 11.07 -65.17 -0.84
CA LYS A 127 12.37 -65.82 -0.55
C LYS A 127 13.06 -66.39 -1.81
N ASN A 128 12.27 -66.76 -2.82
CA ASN A 128 12.72 -67.34 -4.08
C ASN A 128 12.89 -66.28 -5.20
N GLY A 129 12.82 -64.98 -4.90
CA GLY A 129 12.92 -63.88 -5.86
C GLY A 129 11.69 -63.68 -6.77
N GLN A 130 10.77 -64.63 -6.81
CA GLN A 130 9.56 -64.56 -7.63
C GLN A 130 8.56 -63.53 -7.09
N ARG A 131 7.99 -62.73 -8.01
CA ARG A 131 6.97 -61.73 -7.70
C ARG A 131 5.65 -62.41 -7.31
N LYS A 132 4.97 -61.85 -6.31
CA LYS A 132 3.66 -62.34 -5.87
C LYS A 132 2.57 -61.42 -6.40
N LEU A 133 1.98 -61.77 -7.54
CA LEU A 133 0.97 -60.96 -8.25
C LEU A 133 -0.21 -60.55 -7.34
N GLY A 134 -0.60 -61.42 -6.41
CA GLY A 134 -1.67 -61.14 -5.43
C GLY A 134 -1.37 -60.02 -4.43
N ARG A 135 -0.10 -59.62 -4.26
CA ARG A 135 0.26 -58.44 -3.44
C ARG A 135 0.18 -57.15 -4.25
N GLU A 136 0.47 -57.22 -5.54
CA GLU A 136 0.39 -56.07 -6.45
C GLU A 136 -1.07 -55.73 -6.76
N SER A 137 -1.93 -56.74 -6.90
CA SER A 137 -3.36 -56.55 -7.19
C SER A 137 -4.07 -55.73 -6.12
N VAL A 138 -3.77 -55.93 -4.83
CA VAL A 138 -4.39 -55.16 -3.73
C VAL A 138 -4.12 -53.65 -3.87
N VAL A 139 -2.86 -53.26 -4.13
CA VAL A 139 -2.48 -51.85 -4.26
C VAL A 139 -3.09 -51.21 -5.51
N LEU A 140 -3.19 -51.97 -6.60
CA LEU A 140 -3.87 -51.56 -7.83
C LEU A 140 -5.38 -51.37 -7.63
N LEU A 141 -6.03 -52.29 -6.90
CA LEU A 141 -7.45 -52.18 -6.58
C LEU A 141 -7.75 -50.97 -5.69
N ASP A 142 -6.91 -50.68 -4.70
CA ASP A 142 -7.03 -49.48 -3.87
C ASP A 142 -6.96 -48.20 -4.73
N LYS A 143 -6.09 -48.16 -5.74
CA LYS A 143 -6.00 -47.03 -6.68
C LYS A 143 -7.28 -46.88 -7.51
N VAL A 144 -7.82 -47.97 -8.05
CA VAL A 144 -9.08 -47.95 -8.82
C VAL A 144 -10.24 -47.48 -7.94
N ARG A 145 -10.33 -47.98 -6.71
CA ARG A 145 -11.36 -47.58 -5.74
C ARG A 145 -11.35 -46.07 -5.48
N ARG A 146 -10.17 -45.44 -5.37
CA ARG A 146 -10.05 -43.98 -5.21
C ARG A 146 -10.40 -43.16 -6.45
N MET A 147 -10.30 -43.75 -7.64
CA MET A 147 -10.64 -43.07 -8.90
C MET A 147 -12.13 -43.18 -9.23
N VAL A 148 -12.81 -44.21 -8.73
CA VAL A 148 -14.21 -44.54 -9.08
C VAL A 148 -15.18 -44.27 -7.95
N GLY A 149 -14.72 -44.26 -6.69
CA GLY A 149 -15.56 -44.06 -5.49
C GLY A 149 -15.41 -42.70 -4.83
#